data_AF-A0A7G6A5V1-F1
#
_entry.id   AF-A0A7G6A5V1-F1
#
_cell.length_a   1.000
_cell.length_b   1.000
_cell.length_c   1.000
_cell.angle_alpha   90.00
_cell.angle_beta   90.00
_cell.angle_gamma   90.00
#
_symmetry.space_group_name_H-M   'P 1'
#
loop_
_entity.id
_entity.type
_entity.pdbx_description
1 polymer ?
#
loop_
_entity_poly.entity_id
_entity_poly.type
_entity_poly.pdbx_seq_one_letter_code
_entity_poly.pdbx_strand_id
1 'polypeptide(L)'
;MAEPVKIVEGRALSAQQKKDLLNRLARIEGQLRGVQKLIALAAEPADCEAVAQQMAAARKALDRSFVQLLTASVVTHSEQAEDLDAARASAVRLAALLDKFA
;
A
#
# COMPACT_ATOMS: atom_id res chain seq x y z
N MET A 1 22.31 -0.16 -5.51
CA MET A 1 21.38 -0.84 -4.58
C MET A 1 20.82 0.23 -3.66
N ALA A 2 19.51 0.37 -3.56
CA ALA A 2 18.91 1.32 -2.62
C ALA A 2 19.25 0.88 -1.19
N GLU A 3 19.59 1.84 -0.33
CA GLU A 3 19.87 1.59 1.08
C GLU A 3 18.62 1.02 1.78
N PRO A 4 18.75 0.03 2.68
CA PRO A 4 17.60 -0.56 3.36
C PRO A 4 16.83 0.49 4.17
N VAL A 5 15.51 0.55 3.97
CA VAL A 5 14.62 1.48 4.69
C VAL A 5 14.66 1.16 6.18
N LYS A 6 15.16 2.10 6.99
CA LYS A 6 15.19 1.97 8.45
C LYS A 6 13.78 2.14 9.03
N ILE A 7 13.29 1.12 9.74
CA ILE A 7 12.01 1.18 10.45
C ILE A 7 12.21 1.90 11.78
N VAL A 8 11.52 3.01 11.98
CA VAL A 8 11.47 3.73 13.27
C VAL A 8 10.28 3.26 14.10
N GLU A 9 10.39 3.32 15.43
CA GLU A 9 9.26 3.11 16.33
C GLU A 9 8.37 4.35 16.42
N GLY A 10 7.12 4.19 16.81
CA GLY A 10 6.19 5.32 16.97
C GLY A 10 4.73 4.88 17.14
N ARG A 11 3.84 5.87 17.22
CA ARG A 11 2.41 5.68 17.50
C ARG A 11 1.52 5.51 16.25
N ALA A 12 2.05 5.78 15.06
CA ALA A 12 1.26 5.66 13.83
C ALA A 12 0.98 4.20 13.42
N LEU A 13 1.99 3.33 13.53
CA LEU A 13 1.94 1.90 13.19
C LEU A 13 3.00 1.16 14.00
N SER A 14 2.73 -0.11 14.32
CA SER A 14 3.72 -1.02 14.91
C SER A 14 4.86 -1.34 13.94
N ALA A 15 6.01 -1.77 14.46
CA ALA A 15 7.15 -2.19 13.64
C ALA A 15 6.77 -3.34 12.68
N GLN A 16 5.93 -4.27 13.14
CA GLN A 16 5.46 -5.39 12.33
C GLN A 16 4.54 -4.92 11.18
N GLN A 17 3.58 -4.02 11.45
CA GLN A 17 2.73 -3.44 10.41
C GLN A 17 3.56 -2.70 9.35
N LYS A 18 4.56 -1.91 9.78
CA LYS A 18 5.49 -1.22 8.87
C LYS A 18 6.25 -2.22 7.99
N LYS A 19 6.85 -3.26 8.59
CA LYS A 19 7.59 -4.31 7.87
C LYS A 19 6.71 -4.99 6.82
N ASP A 20 5.48 -5.33 7.17
CA ASP A 20 4.56 -6.03 6.28
C ASP A 20 4.07 -5.16 5.11
N LEU A 21 3.85 -3.87 5.34
CA LEU A 21 3.53 -2.90 4.27
C LEU A 21 4.73 -2.70 3.34
N LEU A 22 5.94 -2.52 3.89
CA LEU A 22 7.16 -2.36 3.09
C LEU A 22 7.43 -3.61 2.22
N ASN A 23 7.25 -4.81 2.76
CA ASN A 23 7.40 -6.06 1.99
C ASN A 23 6.36 -6.19 0.86
N ARG A 24 5.17 -5.61 1.02
CA ARG A 24 4.17 -5.54 -0.06
C ARG A 24 4.58 -4.56 -1.14
N LEU A 25 5.02 -3.36 -0.74
CA LEU A 25 5.50 -2.35 -1.67
C LEU A 25 6.72 -2.83 -2.46
N ALA A 26 7.66 -3.53 -1.83
CA ALA A 26 8.82 -4.12 -2.52
C ALA A 26 8.41 -5.14 -3.60
N ARG A 27 7.35 -5.92 -3.35
CA ARG A 27 6.78 -6.83 -4.36
C ARG A 27 6.13 -6.06 -5.51
N ILE A 28 5.36 -5.01 -5.20
CA ILE A 28 4.73 -4.15 -6.21
C ILE A 28 5.79 -3.46 -7.07
N GLU A 29 6.89 -2.98 -6.47
CA GLU A 29 8.03 -2.44 -7.20
C GLU A 29 8.65 -3.48 -8.16
N GLY A 30 8.74 -4.74 -7.73
CA GLY A 30 9.12 -5.86 -8.60
C GLY A 30 8.17 -6.04 -9.78
N GLN A 31 6.85 -5.94 -9.55
CA GLN A 31 5.84 -5.99 -10.63
C GLN A 31 6.00 -4.83 -11.60
N LEU A 32 6.23 -3.61 -11.10
CA LEU A 32 6.44 -2.43 -11.95
C LEU A 32 7.69 -2.55 -12.81
N ARG A 33 8.79 -3.08 -12.26
CA ARG A 33 9.99 -3.42 -13.06
C ARG A 33 9.69 -4.49 -14.12
N GLY A 34 8.84 -5.46 -13.80
CA GLY A 34 8.35 -6.45 -14.78
C GLY A 34 7.54 -5.80 -15.91
N VAL A 35 6.61 -4.93 -15.58
CA VAL A 35 5.81 -4.14 -16.56
C VAL A 35 6.72 -3.32 -17.46
N GLN A 36 7.72 -2.62 -16.91
CA GLN A 36 8.69 -1.86 -17.72
C GLN A 36 9.42 -2.74 -18.74
N LYS A 37 9.85 -3.95 -18.34
CA LYS A 37 10.48 -4.91 -19.24
C LYS A 37 9.52 -5.40 -20.32
N LEU A 38 8.28 -5.72 -19.98
CA LEU A 38 7.26 -6.13 -20.95
C LEU A 38 7.01 -5.05 -21.99
N ILE A 39 6.91 -3.78 -21.56
CA ILE A 39 6.78 -2.63 -22.47
C ILE A 39 8.00 -2.51 -23.38
N ALA A 40 9.22 -2.61 -22.82
CA ALA A 40 10.45 -2.48 -23.59
C ALA A 40 10.66 -3.60 -24.63
N LEU A 41 10.04 -4.76 -24.42
CA LEU A 41 10.15 -5.94 -25.28
C LEU A 41 8.91 -6.15 -26.17
N ALA A 42 7.87 -5.34 -26.02
CA ALA A 42 6.65 -5.46 -26.80
C ALA A 42 6.92 -5.16 -28.28
N ALA A 43 6.57 -6.11 -29.14
CA ALA A 43 6.79 -6.01 -30.59
C ALA A 43 5.47 -6.08 -31.36
N GLU A 44 4.47 -6.79 -30.83
CA GLU A 44 3.19 -7.01 -31.48
C GLU A 44 2.04 -6.38 -30.67
N PRO A 45 0.90 -6.01 -31.30
CA PRO A 45 -0.24 -5.43 -30.59
C PRO A 45 -0.76 -6.28 -29.43
N ALA A 46 -0.67 -7.61 -29.51
CA ALA A 46 -1.11 -8.53 -28.45
C ALA A 46 -0.26 -8.42 -27.17
N ASP A 47 1.00 -7.99 -27.25
CA ASP A 47 1.87 -7.80 -26.08
C ASP A 47 1.32 -6.69 -25.16
N CYS A 48 0.64 -5.69 -25.73
CA CYS A 48 -0.02 -4.63 -24.97
C CYS A 48 -1.13 -5.16 -24.06
N GLU A 49 -1.82 -6.24 -24.45
CA GLU A 49 -2.84 -6.88 -23.60
C GLU A 49 -2.18 -7.51 -22.36
N ALA A 50 -1.04 -8.18 -22.52
CA ALA A 50 -0.28 -8.75 -21.41
C ALA A 50 0.26 -7.67 -20.48
N VAL A 51 0.79 -6.57 -21.02
CA VAL A 51 1.21 -5.38 -20.24
C VAL A 51 0.03 -4.84 -19.43
N ALA A 52 -1.12 -4.63 -20.05
CA ALA A 52 -2.32 -4.11 -19.39
C ALA A 52 -2.77 -5.01 -18.23
N GLN A 53 -2.73 -6.33 -18.41
CA GLN A 53 -3.04 -7.29 -17.34
C GLN A 53 -2.06 -7.17 -16.16
N GLN A 54 -0.76 -7.07 -16.43
CA GLN A 54 0.23 -6.91 -15.36
C GLN A 54 0.12 -5.57 -14.64
N MET A 55 -0.17 -4.48 -15.37
CA MET A 55 -0.48 -3.18 -14.77
C MET A 55 -1.71 -3.25 -13.87
N ALA A 56 -2.79 -3.90 -14.33
CA ALA A 56 -3.99 -4.08 -13.52
C ALA A 56 -3.72 -4.89 -12.25
N ALA A 57 -2.87 -5.93 -12.32
CA ALA A 57 -2.44 -6.70 -11.16
C ALA A 57 -1.64 -5.86 -10.16
N ALA A 58 -0.70 -5.04 -10.63
CA ALA A 58 0.08 -4.12 -9.80
C ALA A 58 -0.82 -3.07 -9.13
N ARG A 59 -1.77 -2.48 -9.87
CA ARG A 59 -2.77 -1.55 -9.34
C ARG A 59 -3.58 -2.21 -8.21
N LYS A 60 -4.13 -3.41 -8.45
CA LYS A 60 -4.92 -4.11 -7.42
C LYS A 60 -4.11 -4.46 -6.18
N ALA A 61 -2.83 -4.80 -6.34
CA ALA A 61 -1.92 -5.05 -5.22
C ALA A 61 -1.66 -3.78 -4.41
N LEU A 62 -1.52 -2.63 -5.08
CA LEU A 62 -1.37 -1.33 -4.43
C LEU A 62 -2.65 -0.93 -3.68
N ASP A 63 -3.82 -1.09 -4.28
CA ASP A 63 -5.12 -0.79 -3.63
C ASP A 63 -5.30 -1.62 -2.36
N ARG A 64 -4.97 -2.92 -2.40
CA ARG A 64 -5.00 -3.79 -1.22
C ARG A 64 -4.05 -3.32 -0.13
N SER A 65 -2.88 -2.82 -0.52
CA SER A 65 -1.88 -2.30 0.42
C SER A 65 -2.35 -0.98 1.05
N PHE A 66 -3.05 -0.13 0.28
CA PHE A 66 -3.69 1.08 0.79
C PHE A 66 -4.76 0.78 1.83
N VAL A 67 -5.68 -0.16 1.55
CA VAL A 67 -6.70 -0.58 2.51
C VAL A 67 -6.07 -1.14 3.78
N GLN A 68 -5.03 -1.98 3.65
CA GLN A 68 -4.31 -2.53 4.81
C GLN A 68 -3.64 -1.45 5.66
N LEU A 69 -3.07 -0.41 5.04
CA LEU A 69 -2.51 0.73 5.76
C LEU A 69 -3.60 1.43 6.59
N LEU A 70 -4.76 1.71 5.98
CA LEU A 70 -5.87 2.35 6.68
C LEU A 70 -6.41 1.48 7.81
N THR A 71 -6.66 0.19 7.58
CA THR A 71 -7.12 -0.74 8.63
C THR A 71 -6.12 -0.82 9.77
N ALA A 72 -4.82 -0.94 9.48
CA ALA A 72 -3.77 -0.97 10.50
C ALA A 72 -3.76 0.32 11.32
N SER A 73 -3.93 1.47 10.66
CA SER A 73 -4.00 2.77 11.33
C SER A 73 -5.23 2.90 12.22
N VAL A 74 -6.40 2.41 11.79
CA VAL A 74 -7.63 2.41 12.61
C VAL A 74 -7.40 1.62 13.88
N VAL A 75 -6.88 0.39 13.79
CA VAL A 75 -6.62 -0.46 14.95
C VAL A 75 -5.63 0.20 15.90
N THR A 76 -4.45 0.60 15.41
CA THR A 76 -3.40 1.17 16.26
C THR A 76 -3.83 2.48 16.92
N HIS A 77 -4.51 3.37 16.20
CA HIS A 77 -4.98 4.62 16.79
C HIS A 77 -6.12 4.39 17.79
N SER A 78 -6.96 3.38 17.60
CA SER A 78 -8.04 3.05 18.54
C SER A 78 -7.49 2.47 19.84
N GLU A 79 -6.46 1.62 19.77
CA GLU A 79 -5.76 1.07 20.93
C GLU A 79 -5.00 2.13 21.75
N GLN A 80 -4.59 3.22 21.09
CA GLN A 80 -3.81 4.30 21.70
C GLN A 80 -4.63 5.55 22.04
N ALA A 81 -5.95 5.52 21.79
CA ALA A 81 -6.82 6.65 22.08
C ALA A 81 -6.98 6.83 23.60
N GLU A 82 -6.92 8.08 24.06
CA GLU A 82 -7.11 8.43 25.47
C GLU A 82 -8.57 8.23 25.92
N ASP A 83 -9.51 8.46 25.01
CA ASP A 83 -10.95 8.28 25.21
C ASP A 83 -11.68 7.87 23.91
N LEU A 84 -12.98 7.65 24.02
CA LEU A 84 -13.83 7.25 22.89
C LEU A 84 -13.97 8.34 21.83
N ASP A 85 -13.91 9.62 22.21
CA ASP A 85 -14.05 10.74 21.29
C ASP A 85 -12.80 10.88 20.41
N ALA A 86 -11.61 10.70 20.98
CA ALA A 86 -10.35 10.65 20.27
C ALA A 86 -10.29 9.47 19.29
N ALA A 87 -10.74 8.28 19.72
CA ALA A 87 -10.85 7.10 18.87
C ALA A 87 -11.78 7.36 17.69
N ARG A 88 -12.97 7.92 17.96
CA ARG A 88 -13.97 8.28 16.94
C ARG A 88 -13.43 9.30 15.95
N ALA A 89 -12.78 10.36 16.43
CA ALA A 89 -12.22 11.41 15.57
C ALA A 89 -11.13 10.84 14.63
N SER A 90 -10.31 9.90 15.11
CA SER A 90 -9.33 9.19 14.27
C SER A 90 -10.00 8.34 13.20
N ALA A 91 -11.02 7.55 13.58
CA ALA A 91 -11.76 6.71 12.64
C ALA A 91 -12.44 7.55 11.54
N VAL A 92 -13.06 8.69 11.88
CA VAL A 92 -13.67 9.61 10.91
C VAL A 92 -12.65 10.13 9.90
N ARG A 93 -11.45 10.53 10.36
CA ARG A 93 -10.39 11.00 9.45
C ARG A 93 -9.93 9.90 8.49
N LEU A 94 -9.76 8.67 8.98
CA LEU A 94 -9.33 7.53 8.16
C LEU A 94 -10.43 7.09 7.18
N ALA A 95 -11.70 7.15 7.60
CA ALA A 95 -12.84 6.90 6.72
C ALA A 95 -12.92 7.93 5.58
N ALA A 96 -12.68 9.21 5.87
CA ALA A 96 -12.64 10.27 4.84
C ALA A 96 -11.50 10.06 3.82
N LEU A 97 -10.36 9.50 4.25
CA LEU A 97 -9.29 9.11 3.31
C LEU A 97 -9.69 7.93 2.44
N LEU A 98 -10.37 6.94 3.00
CA LEU A 98 -10.89 5.81 2.21
C LEU A 98 -11.87 6.34 1.16
N ASP A 99 -12.85 7.15 1.55
CA ASP A 99 -13.89 7.68 0.65
C ASP A 99 -13.31 8.54 -0.48
N LYS A 100 -12.19 9.22 -0.23
CA LYS A 100 -11.51 10.04 -1.24
C LYS A 100 -10.76 9.23 -2.29
N PHE A 101 -10.28 8.03 -1.96
CA PHE A 101 -9.30 7.30 -2.77
C PHE A 101 -9.73 5.87 -3.14
N ALA A 102 -10.85 5.37 -2.61
CA ALA A 102 -11.38 4.03 -2.88
C ALA A 102 -12.51 4.03 -3.91
#